data_AF-A0A2H3HQT0-F1
#
_entry.id   AF-A0A2H3HQT0-F1
#
_cell.length_a   1.000
_cell.length_b   1.000
_cell.length_c   1.000
_cell.angle_alpha   90.00
_cell.angle_beta   90.00
_cell.angle_gamma   90.00
#
_symmetry.space_group_name_H-M   'P 1'
#
loop_
_entity.id
_entity.type
_entity.pdbx_description
1 polymer ?
#
loop_
_entity_poly.entity_id
_entity_poly.type
_entity_poly.pdbx_seq_one_letter_code
_entity_poly.pdbx_strand_id
1 'polypeptide(L)'
;MSFDCGFDIFPSLPPTPENKTRYAEFLDDITTVYKTDQESRLLVLPTDADFPNFLDKRFIHFVLTNNPRIPANPNNCDLFLSLRTSSVFDAGTLDSIKEIASIARHHFGSRVHFWTNQSDIYTRGEVNRAEWEVSKRKDASDSQ
;
A
#
# COMPACT_ATOMS: atom_id res chain seq x y z
N MET A 1 -1.95 -8.00 -24.07
CA MET A 1 -1.69 -9.00 -23.00
C MET A 1 -1.64 -8.22 -21.71
N SER A 2 -2.41 -8.61 -20.69
CA SER A 2 -2.26 -8.02 -19.36
C SER A 2 -1.05 -8.63 -18.64
N PHE A 3 -0.53 -7.89 -17.66
CA PHE A 3 0.51 -8.38 -16.76
C PHE A 3 0.21 -7.91 -15.33
N ASP A 4 0.89 -8.52 -14.37
CA ASP A 4 0.84 -8.11 -12.96
C ASP A 4 2.08 -7.27 -12.65
N CYS A 5 2.00 -6.29 -11.75
CA CYS A 5 3.18 -5.56 -11.28
C CYS A 5 3.01 -5.11 -9.84
N GLY A 6 4.13 -4.77 -9.22
CA GLY A 6 4.14 -4.42 -7.82
C GLY A 6 5.53 -4.21 -7.28
N PHE A 7 5.60 -4.08 -5.97
CA PHE A 7 6.85 -4.14 -5.23
C PHE A 7 6.67 -4.82 -3.89
N ASP A 8 7.73 -5.44 -3.41
CA ASP A 8 7.79 -6.11 -2.12
C ASP A 8 8.69 -5.36 -1.15
N ILE A 9 8.41 -5.51 0.15
CA ILE A 9 9.25 -5.02 1.24
C ILE A 9 9.95 -6.22 1.89
N PHE A 10 11.23 -6.41 1.59
CA PHE A 10 12.02 -7.53 2.10
C PHE A 10 13.41 -7.13 2.63
N PRO A 11 13.77 -7.53 3.87
CA PRO A 11 12.91 -8.20 4.84
C PRO A 11 11.72 -7.30 5.26
N SER A 12 10.63 -7.90 5.77
CA SER A 12 9.49 -7.14 6.29
C SER A 12 9.94 -6.14 7.37
N LEU A 13 9.15 -5.08 7.57
CA LEU A 13 9.47 -4.04 8.55
C LEU A 13 9.15 -4.55 9.96
N PRO A 14 10.14 -4.78 10.85
CA PRO A 14 9.80 -5.12 12.23
C PRO A 14 9.06 -3.94 12.88
N PRO A 15 8.10 -4.18 13.80
CA PRO A 15 7.25 -3.14 14.39
C PRO A 15 7.99 -2.30 15.46
N THR A 16 9.19 -1.82 15.14
CA THR A 16 10.00 -0.93 15.97
C THR A 16 9.47 0.50 15.89
N PRO A 17 9.69 1.35 16.91
CA PRO A 17 9.29 2.75 16.86
C PRO A 17 9.83 3.48 15.62
N GLU A 18 11.08 3.22 15.25
CA GLU A 18 11.71 3.84 14.08
C GLU A 18 11.01 3.46 12.76
N ASN A 19 10.68 2.18 12.56
CA ASN A 19 9.98 1.76 11.34
C ASN A 19 8.54 2.27 11.31
N LYS A 20 7.88 2.38 12.46
CA LYS A 20 6.55 3.01 12.55
C LYS A 20 6.62 4.47 12.13
N THR A 21 7.64 5.21 12.58
CA THR A 21 7.85 6.61 12.17
C THR A 21 8.10 6.71 10.66
N ARG A 22 9.04 5.93 10.12
CA ARG A 22 9.33 5.92 8.68
C ARG A 22 8.12 5.51 7.83
N TYR A 23 7.33 4.56 8.33
CA TYR A 23 6.10 4.16 7.67
C TYR A 23 5.06 5.28 7.72
N ALA A 24 4.94 6.02 8.82
CA ALA A 24 4.06 7.18 8.91
C ALA A 24 4.49 8.28 7.93
N GLU A 25 5.79 8.59 7.83
CA GLU A 25 6.35 9.53 6.86
C GLU A 25 6.08 9.07 5.42
N PHE A 26 6.23 7.77 5.14
CA PHE A 26 5.87 7.17 3.85
C PHE A 26 4.39 7.36 3.50
N LEU A 27 3.47 7.16 4.46
CA LEU A 27 2.04 7.38 4.23
C LEU A 27 1.72 8.86 3.96
N ASP A 28 2.41 9.78 4.65
CA ASP A 28 2.25 11.22 4.47
C ASP A 28 2.74 11.69 3.09
N ASP A 29 3.90 11.19 2.65
CA ASP A 29 4.44 11.47 1.31
C ASP A 29 3.51 10.94 0.21
N ILE A 30 3.04 9.69 0.32
CA ILE A 30 2.06 9.13 -0.62
C ILE A 30 0.79 9.96 -0.64
N THR A 31 0.30 10.34 0.53
CA THR A 31 -0.89 11.17 0.65
C THR A 31 -0.66 12.51 -0.03
N THR A 32 0.47 13.16 0.19
CA THR A 32 0.80 14.45 -0.41
C THR A 32 0.92 14.39 -1.93
N VAL A 33 1.51 13.31 -2.48
CA VAL A 33 1.69 13.14 -3.93
C VAL A 33 0.37 12.81 -4.64
N TYR A 34 -0.47 11.94 -4.05
CA TYR A 34 -1.65 11.40 -4.74
C TYR A 34 -2.99 12.00 -4.29
N LYS A 35 -3.02 12.78 -3.22
CA LYS A 35 -4.20 13.56 -2.81
C LYS A 35 -4.19 14.90 -3.53
N THR A 36 -4.50 14.88 -4.83
CA THR A 36 -4.66 16.09 -5.64
C THR A 36 -6.12 16.54 -5.63
N ASP A 37 -6.36 17.85 -5.53
CA ASP A 37 -7.71 18.46 -5.57
C ASP A 37 -8.37 18.42 -6.96
N GLN A 38 -7.64 18.03 -8.00
CA GLN A 38 -8.16 17.94 -9.37
C GLN A 38 -8.55 16.51 -9.73
N GLU A 39 -9.85 16.31 -9.98
CA GLU A 39 -10.65 15.27 -10.68
C GLU A 39 -10.22 13.79 -10.73
N SER A 40 -8.95 13.44 -10.55
CA SER A 40 -8.44 12.07 -10.52
C SER A 40 -7.71 11.83 -9.21
N ARG A 41 -8.46 11.68 -8.12
CA ARG A 41 -7.92 11.17 -6.85
C ARG A 41 -7.44 9.74 -7.08
N LEU A 42 -6.12 9.55 -7.17
CA LEU A 42 -5.51 8.22 -7.28
C LEU A 42 -5.42 7.51 -5.93
N LEU A 43 -5.88 8.16 -4.85
CA LEU A 43 -5.83 7.68 -3.48
C LEU A 43 -7.19 7.89 -2.77
N VAL A 44 -7.63 6.88 -2.03
CA VAL A 44 -8.80 6.92 -1.14
C VAL A 44 -8.32 6.67 0.28
N LEU A 45 -8.44 7.69 1.13
CA LEU A 45 -8.02 7.63 2.52
C LEU A 45 -9.17 7.21 3.42
N PRO A 46 -8.92 6.40 4.48
CA PRO A 46 -9.93 6.05 5.47
C PRO A 46 -10.67 7.22 6.12
N THR A 47 -10.05 8.40 6.14
CA THR A 47 -10.56 9.64 6.72
C THR A 47 -11.40 10.48 5.77
N ASP A 48 -11.50 10.09 4.49
CA ASP A 48 -12.26 10.86 3.50
C ASP A 48 -13.76 10.82 3.83
N ALA A 49 -14.43 11.97 3.72
CA ALA A 49 -15.86 12.09 4.03
C ALA A 49 -16.73 11.17 3.16
N ASP A 50 -16.31 10.96 1.91
CA ASP A 50 -16.98 10.11 0.92
C ASP A 50 -16.35 8.69 0.84
N PHE A 51 -15.73 8.21 1.93
CA PHE A 51 -15.08 6.90 1.94
C PHE A 51 -16.08 5.78 1.57
N PRO A 52 -15.84 5.00 0.50
CA PRO A 52 -16.79 4.00 0.05
C PRO A 52 -16.99 2.88 1.08
N ASN A 53 -18.25 2.58 1.41
CA ASN A 53 -18.62 1.58 2.42
C ASN A 53 -18.15 0.14 2.13
N PHE A 54 -17.79 -0.16 0.87
CA PHE A 54 -17.30 -1.49 0.48
C PHE A 54 -15.78 -1.63 0.64
N LEU A 55 -15.06 -0.55 0.94
CA LEU A 55 -13.63 -0.57 1.22
C LEU A 55 -13.37 -0.74 2.72
N ASP A 56 -12.24 -1.36 3.07
CA ASP A 56 -11.82 -1.52 4.47
C ASP A 56 -11.03 -0.28 4.91
N LYS A 57 -11.52 0.44 5.93
CA LYS A 57 -10.91 1.65 6.50
C LYS A 57 -9.54 1.41 7.13
N ARG A 58 -9.12 0.15 7.31
CA ARG A 58 -7.77 -0.16 7.82
C ARG A 58 -6.69 -0.05 6.75
N PHE A 59 -7.09 0.24 5.52
CA PHE A 59 -6.21 0.38 4.39
C PHE A 59 -6.40 1.72 3.68
N ILE A 60 -5.31 2.23 3.13
CA ILE A 60 -5.34 3.23 2.08
C ILE A 60 -5.46 2.46 0.76
N HIS A 61 -6.45 2.84 -0.06
CA HIS A 61 -6.71 2.19 -1.35
C HIS A 61 -6.29 3.12 -2.47
N PHE A 62 -5.58 2.57 -3.46
CA PHE A 62 -5.20 3.30 -4.66
C PHE A 62 -6.25 3.06 -5.73
N VAL A 63 -6.69 4.13 -6.40
CA VAL A 63 -7.66 4.07 -7.52
C VAL A 63 -6.93 3.66 -8.80
N LEU A 64 -6.33 2.48 -8.76
CA LEU A 64 -5.62 1.82 -9.84
C LEU A 64 -6.31 0.49 -10.18
N THR A 65 -5.92 -0.16 -11.27
CA THR A 65 -6.49 -1.46 -11.65
C THR A 65 -6.43 -2.45 -10.47
N ASN A 66 -7.58 -3.06 -10.15
CA ASN A 66 -7.76 -4.00 -9.03
C ASN A 66 -7.50 -3.42 -7.61
N ASN A 67 -7.53 -2.10 -7.45
CA ASN A 67 -7.48 -1.40 -6.16
C ASN A 67 -6.39 -1.92 -5.21
N PRO A 68 -5.10 -1.81 -5.58
CA PRO A 68 -4.02 -2.14 -4.67
C PRO A 68 -4.16 -1.28 -3.40
N ARG A 69 -3.69 -1.81 -2.27
CA ARG A 69 -3.92 -1.20 -0.97
C ARG A 69 -2.77 -1.45 -0.01
N ILE A 70 -2.64 -0.57 0.98
CA ILE A 70 -1.62 -0.66 2.03
C ILE A 70 -2.22 -0.40 3.40
N PRO A 71 -1.67 -0.97 4.48
CA PRO A 71 -2.15 -0.68 5.83
C PRO A 71 -2.11 0.82 6.14
N ALA A 72 -3.24 1.39 6.58
CA ALA A 72 -3.34 2.82 6.87
C ALA A 72 -2.75 3.20 8.25
N ASN A 73 -2.53 2.22 9.13
CA ASN A 73 -2.02 2.44 10.46
C ASN A 73 -0.53 2.06 10.54
N PRO A 74 0.38 2.98 10.95
CA PRO A 74 1.79 2.66 11.12
C PRO A 74 2.09 1.51 12.07
N ASN A 75 1.19 1.21 13.01
CA ASN A 75 1.32 0.04 13.88
C ASN A 75 1.19 -1.31 13.15
N ASN A 76 0.78 -1.29 11.89
CA ASN A 76 0.65 -2.46 11.02
C ASN A 76 1.74 -2.50 9.94
N CYS A 77 2.82 -1.73 10.08
CA CYS A 77 3.94 -1.72 9.12
C CYS A 77 4.59 -3.11 8.95
N ASP A 78 4.51 -3.96 9.96
CA ASP A 78 4.94 -5.37 9.93
C ASP A 78 4.14 -6.24 8.97
N LEU A 79 2.90 -5.83 8.68
CA LEU A 79 1.99 -6.52 7.77
C LEU A 79 2.02 -5.94 6.36
N PHE A 80 2.79 -4.87 6.11
CA PHE A 80 3.00 -4.36 4.75
C PHE A 80 4.10 -5.16 4.04
N LEU A 81 3.69 -6.24 3.37
CA LEU A 81 4.61 -7.13 2.65
C LEU A 81 4.81 -6.73 1.18
N SER A 82 3.74 -6.32 0.50
CA SER A 82 3.75 -6.09 -0.95
C SER A 82 2.61 -5.16 -1.37
N LEU A 83 2.87 -4.29 -2.34
CA LEU A 83 1.84 -3.60 -3.11
C LEU A 83 1.73 -4.27 -4.47
N ARG A 84 0.55 -4.76 -4.84
CA ARG A 84 0.36 -5.57 -6.06
C ARG A 84 -0.86 -5.12 -6.82
N THR A 85 -0.69 -4.89 -8.10
CA THR A 85 -1.80 -4.76 -9.05
C THR A 85 -1.72 -5.90 -10.05
N SER A 86 -2.89 -6.34 -10.50
CA SER A 86 -3.03 -7.42 -11.48
C SER A 86 -3.82 -6.94 -12.67
N SER A 87 -3.76 -7.67 -13.78
CA SER A 87 -4.51 -7.35 -14.99
C SER A 87 -4.21 -5.93 -15.52
N VAL A 88 -2.96 -5.47 -15.41
CA VAL A 88 -2.55 -4.15 -15.92
C VAL A 88 -2.51 -4.18 -17.44
N PHE A 89 -3.20 -3.23 -18.07
CA PHE A 89 -3.25 -3.09 -19.54
C PHE A 89 -2.61 -1.79 -20.03
N ASP A 90 -2.45 -0.80 -19.16
CA ASP A 90 -1.99 0.54 -19.48
C ASP A 90 -0.64 0.86 -18.82
N ALA A 91 0.15 1.69 -19.51
CA ALA A 91 1.45 2.15 -19.00
C ALA A 91 1.31 3.09 -17.80
N GLY A 92 0.17 3.78 -17.66
CA GLY A 92 -0.09 4.72 -16.57
C GLY A 92 -0.06 4.04 -15.20
N THR A 93 -0.78 2.93 -15.05
CA THR A 93 -0.80 2.12 -13.83
C THR A 93 0.61 1.61 -13.49
N LEU A 94 1.38 1.16 -14.49
CA LEU A 94 2.76 0.74 -14.27
C LEU A 94 3.64 1.88 -13.76
N ASP A 95 3.51 3.07 -14.34
CA ASP A 95 4.31 4.24 -13.95
C ASP A 95 3.91 4.76 -12.56
N SER A 96 2.62 4.72 -12.20
CA SER A 96 2.17 4.99 -10.83
C SER A 96 2.76 3.99 -9.83
N ILE A 97 2.77 2.69 -10.12
CA ILE A 97 3.36 1.69 -9.20
C ILE A 97 4.88 1.89 -9.07
N LYS A 98 5.58 2.29 -10.14
CA LYS A 98 7.00 2.63 -10.08
C LYS A 98 7.26 3.87 -9.21
N GLU A 99 6.42 4.88 -9.32
CA GLU A 99 6.51 6.11 -8.52
C GLU A 99 6.26 5.80 -7.04
N ILE A 100 5.20 5.04 -6.71
CA ILE A 100 4.94 4.57 -5.34
C ILE A 100 6.11 3.74 -4.82
N ALA A 101 6.69 2.86 -5.64
CA ALA A 101 7.89 2.09 -5.27
C ALA A 101 9.11 2.99 -5.04
N SER A 102 9.25 4.09 -5.77
CA SER A 102 10.31 5.07 -5.57
C SER A 102 10.16 5.80 -4.23
N ILE A 103 8.93 6.22 -3.89
CA ILE A 103 8.62 6.80 -2.57
C ILE A 103 8.91 5.78 -1.46
N ALA A 104 8.44 4.54 -1.62
CA ALA A 104 8.73 3.47 -0.66
C ALA A 104 10.25 3.24 -0.50
N ARG A 105 11.02 3.32 -1.59
CA ARG A 105 12.48 3.15 -1.57
C ARG A 105 13.18 4.30 -0.86
N HIS A 106 12.65 5.52 -0.91
CA HIS A 106 13.16 6.64 -0.13
C HIS A 106 13.12 6.33 1.39
N HIS A 107 12.01 5.74 1.85
CA HIS A 107 11.78 5.46 3.28
C HIS A 107 12.37 4.13 3.77
N PHE A 108 12.27 3.07 2.97
CA PHE A 108 12.64 1.71 3.34
C PHE A 108 13.96 1.22 2.70
N GLY A 109 14.56 2.05 1.85
CA GLY A 109 15.86 1.80 1.24
C GLY A 109 15.89 0.53 0.39
N SER A 110 16.93 -0.27 0.57
CA SER A 110 17.17 -1.52 -0.18
C SER A 110 16.15 -2.63 0.09
N ARG A 111 15.16 -2.41 0.96
CA ARG A 111 14.08 -3.36 1.20
C ARG A 111 13.06 -3.40 0.07
N VAL A 112 13.01 -2.38 -0.79
CA VAL A 112 11.99 -2.26 -1.82
C VAL A 112 12.41 -2.92 -3.12
N HIS A 113 11.75 -4.03 -3.45
CA HIS A 113 12.01 -4.83 -4.64
C HIS A 113 10.84 -4.73 -5.61
N PHE A 114 11.03 -3.95 -6.67
CA PHE A 114 10.02 -3.80 -7.73
C PHE A 114 10.06 -5.02 -8.66
N TRP A 115 8.90 -5.45 -9.13
CA TRP A 115 8.77 -6.60 -10.03
C TRP A 115 7.62 -6.40 -11.04
N THR A 116 7.73 -7.12 -12.16
CA THR A 116 6.68 -7.29 -13.16
C THR A 116 6.45 -8.77 -13.40
N ASN A 117 5.22 -9.11 -13.78
CA ASN A 117 4.66 -10.46 -13.91
C ASN A 117 4.50 -11.21 -12.58
N GLN A 118 5.56 -11.38 -11.79
CA GLN A 118 5.49 -12.14 -10.56
C GLN A 118 6.55 -11.69 -9.54
N SER A 119 6.19 -11.76 -8.26
CA SER A 119 7.13 -11.65 -7.14
C SER A 119 7.75 -13.01 -6.83
N ASP A 120 9.06 -13.03 -6.65
CA ASP A 120 9.81 -14.19 -6.17
C ASP A 120 9.96 -14.22 -4.63
N ILE A 121 9.45 -13.20 -3.93
CA ILE A 121 9.66 -13.01 -2.48
C ILE A 121 8.44 -13.47 -1.68
N TYR A 122 7.26 -12.95 -2.00
CA TYR A 122 6.02 -13.27 -1.30
C TYR A 122 4.99 -13.86 -2.24
N THR A 123 4.44 -15.01 -1.86
CA THR A 123 3.30 -15.60 -2.56
C THR A 123 2.05 -14.75 -2.38
N ARG A 124 1.06 -14.91 -3.27
CA ARG A 124 -0.26 -14.27 -3.11
C ARG A 124 -0.96 -14.70 -1.82
N GLY A 125 -0.75 -15.93 -1.37
CA GLY A 125 -1.30 -16.42 -0.10
C GLY A 125 -0.74 -15.69 1.12
N GLU A 126 0.56 -15.43 1.15
CA GLU A 126 1.21 -14.69 2.26
C GLU A 126 0.73 -13.24 2.33
N VAL A 127 0.65 -12.55 1.19
CA VAL A 127 0.15 -11.18 1.16
C VAL A 127 -1.31 -11.12 1.60
N ASN A 128 -2.17 -12.01 1.07
CA ASN A 128 -3.58 -12.06 1.46
C ASN A 128 -3.76 -12.36 2.96
N ARG A 129 -2.89 -13.20 3.54
CA ARG A 129 -2.90 -13.48 4.97
C ARG A 129 -2.53 -12.24 5.79
N ALA A 130 -1.48 -11.51 5.40
CA ALA A 130 -1.09 -10.28 6.08
C ALA A 130 -2.21 -9.22 6.00
N GLU A 131 -2.85 -9.06 4.84
CA GLU A 131 -4.01 -8.18 4.69
C GLU A 131 -5.18 -8.63 5.59
N TRP A 132 -5.47 -9.94 5.64
CA TRP A 132 -6.50 -10.46 6.52
C TRP A 132 -6.20 -10.17 8.00
N GLU A 133 -4.93 -10.27 8.42
CA GLU A 133 -4.51 -9.92 9.78
C GLU A 133 -4.73 -8.43 10.08
N VAL A 134 -4.46 -7.53 9.12
CA VAL A 134 -4.80 -6.10 9.24
C VAL A 134 -6.31 -5.91 9.40
N SER A 135 -7.13 -6.57 8.57
CA SER A 135 -8.60 -6.53 8.65
C SER A 135 -9.18 -7.13 9.94
N LYS A 136 -8.39 -7.84 10.76
CA LYS A 136 -8.81 -8.36 12.06
C LYS A 136 -8.43 -7.46 13.22
N ARG A 137 -7.46 -6.56 13.06
CA ARG A 137 -7.05 -5.63 14.12
C ARG A 137 -8.21 -4.64 14.37
N LYS A 138 -8.55 -4.39 15.65
CA LYS A 138 -9.57 -3.39 16.00
C LYS A 138 -9.13 -2.02 15.48
N ASP A 139 -10.08 -1.20 15.07
CA ASP A 139 -9.78 0.19 14.76
C ASP A 139 -9.25 0.84 16.03
N ALA A 140 -8.12 1.56 15.94
CA ALA A 140 -7.58 2.28 17.09
C ALA A 140 -8.56 3.36 17.62
N SER A 141 -9.65 3.61 16.90
CA SER A 141 -10.74 4.52 17.28
C SER A 141 -11.79 3.91 18.22
N ASP A 142 -11.81 2.60 18.46
CA ASP A 142 -12.76 1.94 19.37
C ASP A 142 -12.26 1.89 20.83
N SER A 143 -11.32 2.77 21.21
CA SER A 143 -10.76 2.84 22.55
C SER A 143 -10.69 4.29 23.04
N GLN A 144 -11.84 4.96 23.07
CA GLN A 144 -12.10 6.09 23.96
C GLN A 144 -13.54 6.02 24.49
#